data_AF-A0A7I8DE04-F1
#
_entry.id   AF-A0A7I8DE04-F1
#
_cell.length_a   1.000
_cell.length_b   1.000
_cell.length_c   1.000
_cell.angle_alpha   90.00
_cell.angle_beta   90.00
_cell.angle_gamma   90.00
#
_symmetry.space_group_name_H-M   'P 1'
#
loop_
_entity.id
_entity.type
_entity.pdbx_description
1 polymer ?
#
loop_
_entity_poly.entity_id
_entity_poly.type
_entity_poly.pdbx_seq_one_letter_code
_entity_poly.pdbx_strand_id
1 'polypeptide(L)'
;MADLVRRKEATPRELVDAALAGIEVVNPELNSVVNILDEQADREITNDCINVLHDTIKLCEELGHEVVEASPQIDVEAHSFATLRVWSANLANMMNGVSKALNRVPSEENLEAASFACYQYGQAMTAPELLEAIDIMAMVTRSVGQFFTKYDIFITYNSPTASPSRRIKSKCYRN
;
A
#
# COMPACT_ATOMS: atom_id res chain seq x y z
N MET A 1 -14.19 3.62 18.42
CA MET A 1 -13.15 4.06 17.46
C MET A 1 -13.68 4.30 16.05
N ALA A 2 -14.38 3.34 15.42
CA ALA A 2 -14.82 3.47 14.02
C ALA A 2 -15.60 4.76 13.70
N ASP A 3 -16.49 5.21 14.60
CA ASP A 3 -17.24 6.46 14.42
C ASP A 3 -16.39 7.74 14.57
N LEU A 4 -15.33 7.72 15.36
CA LEU A 4 -14.41 8.86 15.55
C LEU A 4 -13.46 9.03 14.36
N VAL A 5 -13.01 7.91 13.79
CA VAL A 5 -12.23 7.88 12.54
C VAL A 5 -13.09 8.38 11.38
N ARG A 6 -14.36 7.96 11.32
CA ARG A 6 -15.32 8.40 10.30
C ARG A 6 -15.62 9.91 10.38
N ARG A 7 -15.57 10.49 11.59
CA ARG A 7 -15.75 11.92 11.84
C ARG A 7 -14.45 12.74 11.79
N LYS A 8 -13.28 12.10 11.57
CA LYS A 8 -11.93 12.71 11.55
C LYS A 8 -11.51 13.37 12.87
N GLU A 9 -12.06 12.89 13.98
CA GLU A 9 -11.80 13.42 15.32
C GLU A 9 -10.73 12.63 16.08
N ALA A 10 -10.21 11.55 15.48
CA ALA A 10 -9.11 10.76 16.03
C ALA A 10 -7.76 11.27 15.48
N THR A 11 -6.82 11.53 16.38
CA THR A 11 -5.44 11.86 16.07
C THR A 11 -4.63 10.61 15.67
N PRO A 12 -3.51 10.75 14.95
CA PRO A 12 -2.64 9.62 14.62
C PRO A 12 -2.18 8.84 15.85
N ARG A 13 -1.96 9.53 16.99
CA ARG A 13 -1.55 8.91 18.25
C ARG A 13 -2.66 8.05 18.86
N GLU A 14 -3.89 8.53 18.86
CA GLU A 14 -5.05 7.76 19.36
C GLU A 14 -5.35 6.53 18.49
N LEU A 15 -5.04 6.58 17.20
CA LEU A 15 -5.14 5.42 16.31
C LEU A 15 -4.05 4.38 16.60
N VAL A 16 -2.84 4.83 16.90
CA VAL A 16 -1.74 3.96 17.33
C VAL A 16 -2.08 3.31 18.67
N ASP A 17 -2.53 4.09 19.66
CA ASP A 17 -2.94 3.56 20.97
C ASP A 17 -4.10 2.54 20.84
N ALA A 18 -5.04 2.79 19.91
CA ALA A 18 -6.12 1.84 19.60
C ALA A 18 -5.62 0.57 18.92
N ALA A 19 -4.63 0.68 18.03
CA ALA A 19 -4.02 -0.46 17.37
C ALA A 19 -3.24 -1.31 18.37
N LEU A 20 -2.47 -0.68 19.27
CA LEU A 20 -1.74 -1.33 20.35
C LEU A 20 -2.70 -2.05 21.32
N ALA A 21 -3.77 -1.38 21.75
CA ALA A 21 -4.80 -2.02 22.58
C ALA A 21 -5.51 -3.18 21.86
N GLY A 22 -5.71 -3.08 20.55
CA GLY A 22 -6.23 -4.18 19.74
C GLY A 22 -5.24 -5.35 19.65
N ILE A 23 -3.95 -5.06 19.48
CA ILE A 23 -2.89 -6.06 19.47
C ILE A 23 -2.86 -6.81 20.80
N GLU A 24 -2.88 -6.14 21.96
CA GLU A 24 -2.90 -6.80 23.27
C GLU A 24 -4.06 -7.80 23.45
N VAL A 25 -5.22 -7.50 22.85
CA VAL A 25 -6.41 -8.37 22.93
C VAL A 25 -6.30 -9.59 22.02
N VAL A 26 -5.68 -9.45 20.84
CA VAL A 26 -5.63 -10.49 19.81
C VAL A 26 -4.32 -11.31 19.85
N ASN A 27 -3.25 -10.74 20.39
CA ASN A 27 -1.91 -11.33 20.46
C ASN A 27 -1.81 -12.69 21.18
N PRO A 28 -2.65 -13.03 22.19
CA PRO A 28 -2.59 -14.37 22.81
C PRO A 28 -2.86 -15.53 21.85
N GLU A 29 -3.50 -15.28 20.70
CA GLU A 29 -3.76 -16.29 19.67
C GLU A 29 -2.85 -16.19 18.44
N LEU A 30 -2.18 -15.06 18.21
CA LEU A 30 -1.51 -14.77 16.94
C LEU A 30 0.04 -14.67 16.99
N ASN A 31 0.66 -14.53 18.16
CA ASN A 31 2.13 -14.62 18.39
C ASN A 31 3.01 -13.94 17.32
N SER A 32 3.04 -12.60 17.26
CA SER A 32 2.68 -11.93 16.01
C SER A 32 3.58 -10.74 15.52
N VAL A 33 4.93 -10.73 15.53
CA VAL A 33 5.67 -9.56 14.95
C VAL A 33 7.10 -9.83 14.44
N VAL A 34 7.43 -9.45 13.17
CA VAL A 34 8.81 -9.22 12.64
C VAL A 34 8.92 -8.24 11.44
N ASN A 35 9.99 -7.42 11.44
CA ASN A 35 10.44 -6.12 10.84
C ASN A 35 10.59 -5.79 9.30
N ILE A 36 10.92 -4.49 9.06
CA ILE A 36 11.25 -3.55 7.92
C ILE A 36 11.94 -4.04 6.63
N LEU A 37 11.56 -3.39 5.52
CA LEU A 37 12.20 -3.37 4.18
C LEU A 37 13.54 -2.59 4.09
N ASP A 38 14.56 -3.26 3.52
CA ASP A 38 15.89 -2.89 2.98
C ASP A 38 16.30 -1.39 2.81
N GLU A 39 17.61 -1.14 2.94
CA GLU A 39 18.39 0.13 2.90
C GLU A 39 18.12 1.06 1.68
N GLN A 40 17.43 0.59 0.64
CA GLN A 40 17.14 1.38 -0.56
C GLN A 40 15.93 2.31 -0.41
N ALA A 41 15.16 2.18 0.66
CA ALA A 41 14.05 3.08 0.98
C ALA A 41 14.47 4.30 1.83
N ASP A 42 15.73 4.37 2.28
CA ASP A 42 16.23 5.39 3.22
C ASP A 42 16.27 6.82 2.70
N ARG A 43 16.01 7.05 1.40
CA ARG A 43 16.17 8.42 0.84
C ARG A 43 15.04 9.38 1.17
N GLU A 44 13.86 8.92 1.60
CA GLU A 44 12.73 9.81 1.93
C GLU A 44 11.79 9.25 3.02
N ILE A 45 12.30 8.49 4.00
CA ILE A 45 11.48 8.05 5.14
C ILE A 45 11.53 9.09 6.26
N THR A 46 10.37 9.53 6.74
CA THR A 46 10.30 10.38 7.94
C THR A 46 10.74 9.55 9.15
N ASN A 47 11.75 10.02 9.91
CA ASN A 47 12.31 9.35 11.10
C ASN A 47 11.28 8.73 12.05
N ASP A 48 10.08 9.31 12.13
CA ASP A 48 8.98 8.81 12.97
C ASP A 48 8.52 7.39 12.61
N CYS A 49 8.47 7.03 11.31
CA CYS A 49 8.01 5.70 10.89
C CYS A 49 9.02 4.61 11.27
N ILE A 50 10.32 4.93 11.16
CA ILE A 50 11.42 4.04 11.57
C ILE A 50 11.41 3.86 13.08
N ASN A 51 11.23 4.94 13.84
CA ASN A 51 11.18 4.88 15.30
C ASN A 51 10.01 4.02 15.81
N VAL A 52 8.79 4.22 15.27
CA VAL A 52 7.62 3.41 15.65
C VAL A 52 7.86 1.93 15.39
N LEU A 53 8.54 1.61 14.30
CA LEU A 53 8.81 0.24 13.94
C LEU A 53 9.91 -0.37 14.83
N HIS A 54 10.94 0.38 15.19
CA HIS A 54 11.88 -0.04 16.22
C HIS A 54 11.22 -0.28 17.58
N ASP A 55 10.27 0.57 17.99
CA ASP A 55 9.50 0.36 19.22
C ASP A 55 8.63 -0.90 19.13
N THR A 56 8.06 -1.17 17.95
CA THR A 56 7.28 -2.39 17.69
C THR A 56 8.15 -3.65 17.74
N ILE A 57 9.36 -3.63 17.18
CA ILE A 57 10.34 -4.73 17.29
C ILE A 57 10.63 -5.03 18.76
N LYS A 58 11.02 -4.02 19.54
CA LYS A 58 11.40 -4.18 20.94
C LYS A 58 10.27 -4.76 21.77
N LEU A 59 9.05 -4.23 21.59
CA LEU A 59 7.87 -4.74 22.28
C LEU A 59 7.70 -6.24 22.02
N CYS A 60 8.00 -6.70 20.82
CA CYS A 60 7.77 -8.10 20.47
C CYS A 60 8.88 -9.03 20.89
N GLU A 61 10.11 -8.55 20.93
CA GLU A 61 11.19 -9.23 21.65
C GLU A 61 10.87 -9.34 23.15
N GLU A 62 10.35 -8.28 23.78
CA GLU A 62 9.93 -8.27 25.20
C GLU A 62 8.77 -9.24 25.47
N LEU A 63 7.87 -9.41 24.50
CA LEU A 63 6.78 -10.40 24.55
C LEU A 63 7.25 -11.83 24.25
N GLY A 64 8.54 -12.02 23.94
CA GLY A 64 9.17 -13.33 23.75
C GLY A 64 9.12 -13.86 22.31
N HIS A 65 8.81 -13.03 21.32
CA HIS A 65 8.87 -13.42 19.91
C HIS A 65 10.30 -13.32 19.37
N GLU A 66 10.67 -14.25 18.48
CA GLU A 66 11.91 -14.17 17.74
C GLU A 66 11.75 -13.22 16.55
N VAL A 67 12.53 -12.14 16.55
CA VAL A 67 12.51 -11.13 15.49
C VAL A 67 13.75 -11.25 14.62
N VAL A 68 13.55 -11.55 13.33
CA VAL A 68 14.63 -11.78 12.36
C VAL A 68 14.47 -10.95 11.10
N GLU A 69 15.56 -10.43 10.56
CA GLU A 69 15.51 -9.72 9.29
C GLU A 69 15.33 -10.71 8.13
N ALA A 70 14.19 -10.62 7.42
CA ALA A 70 13.86 -11.51 6.32
C ALA A 70 12.90 -10.85 5.31
N SER A 71 13.04 -11.21 4.04
CA SER A 71 12.16 -10.75 2.96
C SER A 71 11.85 -11.87 1.96
N PRO A 72 10.66 -11.87 1.35
CA PRO A 72 10.34 -12.79 0.27
C PRO A 72 11.24 -12.48 -0.94
N GLN A 73 11.73 -13.54 -1.59
CA GLN A 73 12.63 -13.40 -2.73
C GLN A 73 11.81 -13.10 -3.99
N ILE A 74 11.69 -11.83 -4.35
CA ILE A 74 10.86 -11.37 -5.46
C ILE A 74 11.67 -10.50 -6.43
N ASP A 75 11.33 -10.59 -7.72
CA ASP A 75 11.79 -9.63 -8.72
C ASP A 75 10.90 -8.38 -8.64
N VAL A 76 11.38 -7.37 -7.93
CA VAL A 76 10.64 -6.13 -7.63
C VAL A 76 10.35 -5.34 -8.91
N GLU A 77 11.29 -5.31 -9.84
CA GLU A 77 11.15 -4.56 -11.09
C GLU A 77 10.11 -5.23 -12.00
N ALA A 78 10.24 -6.54 -12.22
CA ALA A 78 9.27 -7.30 -13.02
C ALA A 78 7.86 -7.23 -12.41
N HIS A 79 7.75 -7.34 -11.08
CA HIS A 79 6.47 -7.21 -10.38
C HIS A 79 5.85 -5.81 -10.51
N SER A 80 6.67 -4.75 -10.44
CA SER A 80 6.21 -3.38 -10.58
C SER A 80 5.64 -3.12 -11.99
N PHE A 81 6.32 -3.58 -13.03
CA PHE A 81 5.83 -3.49 -14.41
C PHE A 81 4.58 -4.35 -14.64
N ALA A 82 4.54 -5.57 -14.09
CA ALA A 82 3.36 -6.43 -14.16
C ALA A 82 2.15 -5.77 -13.47
N THR A 83 2.36 -5.14 -12.31
CA THR A 83 1.33 -4.40 -11.59
C THR A 83 0.80 -3.25 -12.44
N LEU A 84 1.68 -2.44 -13.04
CA LEU A 84 1.27 -1.35 -13.94
C LEU A 84 0.42 -1.87 -15.12
N ARG A 85 0.81 -2.99 -15.74
CA ARG A 85 0.04 -3.64 -16.81
C ARG A 85 -1.34 -4.06 -16.33
N VAL A 86 -1.44 -4.87 -15.28
CA VAL A 86 -2.73 -5.36 -14.78
C VAL A 86 -3.65 -4.20 -14.39
N TRP A 87 -3.13 -3.20 -13.67
CA TRP A 87 -3.91 -2.03 -13.25
C TRP A 87 -4.39 -1.19 -14.43
N SER A 88 -3.53 -0.95 -15.43
CA SER A 88 -3.89 -0.17 -16.61
C SER A 88 -4.93 -0.88 -17.48
N ALA A 89 -4.80 -2.20 -17.65
CA ALA A 89 -5.81 -3.01 -18.35
C ALA A 89 -7.17 -2.94 -17.64
N ASN A 90 -7.17 -3.05 -16.30
CA ASN A 90 -8.40 -2.95 -15.51
C ASN A 90 -9.02 -1.54 -15.58
N LEU A 91 -8.20 -0.49 -15.51
CA LEU A 91 -8.64 0.89 -15.68
C LEU A 91 -9.28 1.11 -17.05
N ALA A 92 -8.65 0.63 -18.13
CA ALA A 92 -9.20 0.71 -19.47
C ALA A 92 -10.56 0.01 -19.59
N ASN A 93 -10.67 -1.20 -19.05
CA ASN A 93 -11.94 -1.94 -19.01
C ASN A 93 -13.04 -1.17 -18.25
N MET A 94 -12.73 -0.65 -17.06
CA MET A 94 -13.67 0.16 -16.27
C MET A 94 -14.08 1.44 -17.00
N MET A 95 -13.12 2.17 -17.58
CA MET A 95 -13.37 3.42 -18.30
C MET A 95 -14.21 3.19 -19.57
N ASN A 96 -14.00 2.10 -20.29
CA ASN A 96 -14.85 1.71 -21.41
C ASN A 96 -16.30 1.45 -20.95
N GLY A 97 -16.50 0.88 -19.77
CA GLY A 97 -17.82 0.70 -19.15
C GLY A 97 -18.50 2.02 -18.79
N VAL A 98 -17.78 2.91 -18.08
CA VAL A 98 -18.28 4.23 -17.69
C VAL A 98 -18.57 5.11 -18.91
N SER A 99 -17.72 5.06 -19.93
CA SER A 99 -17.89 5.80 -21.18
C SER A 99 -19.22 5.47 -21.85
N LYS A 100 -19.57 4.18 -21.92
CA LYS A 100 -20.86 3.71 -22.46
C LYS A 100 -22.04 4.18 -21.62
N ALA A 101 -21.91 4.13 -20.29
CA ALA A 101 -22.99 4.51 -19.38
C ALA A 101 -23.29 6.02 -19.40
N LEU A 102 -22.25 6.85 -19.52
CA LEU A 102 -22.38 8.32 -19.51
C LEU A 102 -22.45 8.92 -20.92
N ASN A 103 -22.35 8.10 -21.96
CA ASN A 103 -22.22 8.52 -23.36
C ASN A 103 -21.14 9.61 -23.54
N ARG A 104 -19.98 9.42 -22.89
CA ARG A 104 -18.86 10.37 -22.89
C ARG A 104 -17.56 9.65 -23.20
N VAL A 105 -16.81 10.17 -24.17
CA VAL A 105 -15.54 9.57 -24.60
C VAL A 105 -14.41 10.00 -23.64
N PRO A 106 -13.60 9.06 -23.11
CA PRO A 106 -12.42 9.40 -22.32
C PRO A 106 -11.44 10.27 -23.10
N SER A 107 -11.01 11.40 -22.53
CA SER A 107 -10.06 12.32 -23.16
C SER A 107 -9.24 13.09 -22.11
N GLU A 108 -8.14 13.72 -22.54
CA GLU A 108 -7.32 14.60 -21.69
C GLU A 108 -8.11 15.75 -21.05
N GLU A 109 -9.21 16.18 -21.68
CA GLU A 109 -10.07 17.24 -21.16
C GLU A 109 -10.95 16.81 -19.99
N ASN A 110 -11.16 15.50 -19.83
CA ASN A 110 -12.10 14.96 -18.86
C ASN A 110 -11.50 13.92 -17.89
N LEU A 111 -10.22 13.61 -18.05
CA LEU A 111 -9.45 12.76 -17.14
C LEU A 111 -8.17 13.48 -16.70
N GLU A 112 -7.70 13.14 -15.50
CA GLU A 112 -6.38 13.55 -15.05
C GLU A 112 -5.29 12.94 -15.95
N ALA A 113 -4.18 13.64 -16.15
CA ALA A 113 -3.13 13.24 -17.08
C ALA A 113 -2.60 11.82 -16.82
N ALA A 114 -2.36 11.46 -15.55
CA ALA A 114 -1.89 10.12 -15.18
C ALA A 114 -2.94 9.04 -15.50
N SER A 115 -4.20 9.30 -15.17
CA SER A 115 -5.32 8.39 -15.45
C SER A 115 -5.53 8.20 -16.95
N PHE A 116 -5.40 9.27 -17.75
CA PHE A 116 -5.51 9.19 -19.20
C PHE A 116 -4.34 8.41 -19.83
N ALA A 117 -3.11 8.62 -19.35
CA ALA A 117 -1.94 7.87 -19.80
C ALA A 117 -2.08 6.36 -19.51
N CYS A 118 -2.50 5.98 -18.29
CA CYS A 118 -2.77 4.59 -17.94
C CYS A 118 -3.92 4.00 -18.77
N TYR A 119 -4.95 4.79 -19.07
CA TYR A 119 -6.03 4.37 -19.96
C TYR A 119 -5.53 4.08 -21.38
N GLN A 120 -4.73 4.97 -21.97
CA GLN A 120 -4.14 4.76 -23.29
C GLN A 120 -3.22 3.54 -23.32
N TYR A 121 -2.37 3.38 -22.30
CA TYR A 121 -1.51 2.21 -22.14
C TYR A 121 -2.34 0.93 -22.06
N GLY A 122 -3.40 0.92 -21.26
CA GLY A 122 -4.33 -0.20 -21.13
C GLY A 122 -5.04 -0.56 -22.44
N GLN A 123 -5.43 0.43 -23.25
CA GLN A 123 -6.09 0.23 -24.54
C GLN A 123 -5.15 -0.31 -25.63
N ALA A 124 -3.85 -0.01 -25.54
CA ALA A 124 -2.85 -0.48 -26.49
C ALA A 124 -2.29 -1.89 -26.18
N MET A 125 -2.58 -2.41 -24.98
CA MET A 125 -2.02 -3.67 -24.49
C MET A 125 -2.65 -4.89 -25.15
N THR A 126 -1.80 -5.85 -25.52
CA THR A 126 -2.23 -7.11 -26.10
C THR A 126 -2.58 -8.14 -25.04
N ALA A 127 -3.40 -9.13 -25.41
CA ALA A 127 -3.77 -10.22 -24.49
C ALA A 127 -2.56 -11.04 -23.99
N PRO A 128 -1.56 -11.40 -24.83
CA PRO A 128 -0.37 -12.09 -24.35
C PRO A 128 0.45 -11.29 -23.31
N GLU A 129 0.60 -9.97 -23.50
CA GLU A 129 1.32 -9.11 -22.53
C GLU A 129 0.62 -9.04 -21.17
N LEU A 130 -0.72 -9.09 -21.17
CA LEU A 130 -1.52 -9.19 -19.95
C LEU A 130 -1.36 -10.56 -19.28
N LEU A 131 -1.37 -11.65 -20.06
CA LEU A 131 -1.16 -13.00 -19.52
C LEU A 131 0.23 -13.14 -18.89
N GLU A 132 1.28 -12.63 -19.55
CA GLU A 132 2.63 -12.58 -19.00
C GLU A 132 2.68 -11.82 -17.67
N ALA A 133 2.00 -10.67 -17.58
CA ALA A 133 1.91 -9.92 -16.33
C ALA A 133 1.22 -10.73 -15.22
N ILE A 134 0.14 -11.44 -15.53
CA ILE A 134 -0.56 -12.31 -14.57
C ILE A 134 0.35 -13.45 -14.10
N ASP A 135 1.13 -14.05 -14.99
CA ASP A 135 2.09 -15.10 -14.64
C ASP A 135 3.16 -14.60 -13.68
N ILE A 136 3.66 -13.37 -13.89
CA ILE A 136 4.57 -12.70 -12.95
C ILE A 136 3.92 -12.49 -11.58
N MET A 137 2.69 -11.98 -11.53
CA MET A 137 1.95 -11.82 -10.27
C MET A 137 1.76 -13.16 -9.53
N ALA A 138 1.51 -14.24 -10.29
CA ALA A 138 1.37 -15.58 -9.73
C ALA A 138 2.70 -16.14 -9.21
N MET A 139 3.83 -15.85 -9.88
CA MET A 139 5.17 -16.19 -9.37
C MET A 139 5.46 -15.50 -8.05
N VAL A 140 5.16 -14.20 -7.95
CA VAL A 140 5.32 -13.43 -6.70
C VAL A 140 4.44 -14.01 -5.59
N THR A 141 3.19 -14.34 -5.88
CA THR A 141 2.28 -14.97 -4.90
C THR A 141 2.85 -16.28 -4.37
N ARG A 142 3.46 -17.11 -5.22
CA ARG A 142 4.12 -18.35 -4.80
C ARG A 142 5.35 -18.09 -3.93
N SER A 143 6.18 -17.10 -4.29
CA SER A 143 7.36 -16.73 -3.49
C SER A 143 6.96 -16.23 -2.10
N VAL A 144 5.95 -15.36 -2.02
CA VAL A 144 5.39 -14.89 -0.76
C VAL A 144 4.78 -16.05 0.03
N GLY A 145 4.05 -16.95 -0.63
CA GLY A 145 3.52 -18.16 0.03
C GLY A 145 4.62 -19.05 0.61
N GLN A 146 5.74 -19.22 -0.10
CA GLN A 146 6.91 -19.96 0.40
C GLN A 146 7.57 -19.26 1.58
N PHE A 147 7.64 -17.93 1.57
CA PHE A 147 8.16 -17.15 2.69
C PHE A 147 7.36 -17.43 3.98
N PHE A 148 6.04 -17.42 3.89
CA PHE A 148 5.15 -17.73 5.03
C PHE A 148 5.12 -19.21 5.44
N THR A 149 5.89 -20.10 4.78
CA THR A 149 6.12 -21.45 5.34
C THR A 149 7.17 -21.47 6.45
N LYS A 150 7.95 -20.38 6.57
CA LYS A 150 9.03 -20.23 7.55
C LYS A 150 8.76 -19.16 8.59
N TYR A 151 7.87 -18.21 8.27
CA TYR A 151 7.56 -17.05 9.10
C TYR A 151 6.05 -16.91 9.23
N ASP A 152 5.56 -16.59 10.42
CA ASP A 152 4.12 -16.47 10.66
C ASP A 152 3.58 -15.08 10.28
N ILE A 153 4.37 -14.02 10.51
CA ILE A 153 3.97 -12.62 10.30
C ILE A 153 5.09 -11.82 9.61
N PHE A 154 4.67 -10.89 8.75
CA PHE A 154 5.53 -9.93 8.06
C PHE A 154 5.10 -8.50 8.39
N ILE A 155 6.00 -7.70 8.95
CA ILE A 155 5.74 -6.32 9.36
C ILE A 155 6.55 -5.39 8.49
N THR A 156 5.81 -4.48 7.89
CA THR A 156 6.35 -3.36 7.15
C THR A 156 5.71 -2.09 7.65
N TYR A 157 6.37 -0.96 7.43
CA TYR A 157 5.73 0.35 7.56
C TYR A 157 4.90 0.62 6.30
N ASN A 158 3.80 1.37 6.45
CA ASN A 158 2.82 1.57 5.37
C ASN A 158 2.99 2.90 4.60
N SER A 159 3.97 3.72 4.95
CA SER A 159 4.26 4.97 4.23
C SER A 159 5.67 5.47 4.52
N PRO A 160 6.49 5.79 3.50
CA PRO A 160 7.73 6.54 3.71
C PRO A 160 7.47 8.02 4.03
N THR A 161 6.32 8.57 3.62
CA THR A 161 6.04 10.01 3.70
C THR A 161 5.00 10.35 4.76
N ALA A 162 5.26 11.40 5.55
CA ALA A 162 4.25 12.03 6.39
C ALA A 162 3.09 12.53 5.49
N SER A 163 1.84 12.30 5.91
CA SER A 163 0.66 12.82 5.20
C SER A 163 0.88 14.31 4.87
N PRO A 164 0.82 14.74 3.59
CA PRO A 164 1.01 16.14 3.26
C PRO A 164 -0.05 16.94 3.99
N SER A 165 0.39 17.75 4.97
CA SER A 165 -0.49 18.65 5.69
C SER A 165 -1.24 19.50 4.66
N ARG A 166 -2.56 19.29 4.53
CA ARG A 166 -3.39 20.13 3.65
C ARG A 166 -3.32 21.55 4.19
N ARG A 167 -2.47 22.41 3.61
CA ARG A 167 -2.61 23.85 3.76
C ARG A 167 -3.89 24.26 3.04
N ILE A 168 -5.01 24.23 3.77
CA ILE A 168 -6.23 24.92 3.37
C ILE A 168 -5.86 26.41 3.35
N LYS A 169 -5.54 26.95 2.17
CA LYS A 169 -5.48 28.40 1.97
C LYS A 169 -6.90 28.92 2.15
N SER A 170 -7.23 29.41 3.34
CA SER A 170 -8.43 30.21 3.54
C SER A 170 -8.30 31.48 2.70
N LYS A 171 -9.00 31.52 1.57
CA LYS A 171 -9.31 32.79 0.90
C LYS A 171 -10.25 33.56 1.84
N CYS A 172 -9.69 34.44 2.66
CA CYS A 172 -10.44 35.52 3.28
C CYS A 172 -11.02 36.41 2.16
N TYR A 173 -12.30 36.22 1.83
CA TYR A 173 -13.06 37.27 1.16
C TYR A 173 -13.43 38.29 2.23
N ARG A 174 -12.72 39.43 2.24
CA ARG A 174 -13.17 40.66 2.91
C ARG A 174 -14.29 41.26 2.06
N ASN A 175 -15.43 41.51 2.68
CA ASN A 175 -16.28 42.66 2.37
C ASN A 175 -16.16 43.63 3.55
#